data_AF-A0A8X7T595-F1
#
_entry.id   AF-A0A8X7T595-F1
#
_cell.length_a   1.000
_cell.length_b   1.000
_cell.length_c   1.000
_cell.angle_alpha   90.00
_cell.angle_beta   90.00
_cell.angle_gamma   90.00
#
_symmetry.space_group_name_H-M   'P 1'
#
loop_
_entity.id
_entity.type
_entity.pdbx_description
1 polymer ?
#
loop_
_entity_poly.entity_id
_entity_poly.type
_entity_poly.pdbx_seq_one_letter_code
_entity_poly.pdbx_strand_id
1 'polypeptide(L)'
;MLSSSVSSMRRSALQACSRGMVASSSASLVAVPAGALLRSSQRASILLSSRASSALPPQAVGRRDFSQASASRAVSTTPTSSINDPAEEEAQRFLEEGTALIESGDIENAKKAYERSLAIKESSSALFNLGVCQYHNKDLTGAIASWNRVVELSPNSSDAHMNIASAFVMSVPPRPDLAVDHLKTAASISPEDAEIQFNLGAVLEACEQLEEAGKAYQRALDGGIARAETNLRNVSAKLATALLAVKDHEKNMEKTAQESAAAPKKDSQ
;
A
#
# COMPACT_ATOMS: atom_id res chain seq x y z
N MET A 1 13.00 42.23 2.26
CA MET A 1 13.55 40.89 1.92
C MET A 1 13.56 39.91 3.11
N LEU A 2 12.69 40.08 4.12
CA LEU A 2 12.74 39.28 5.37
C LEU A 2 11.68 38.15 5.45
N SER A 3 10.72 38.05 4.52
CA SER A 3 9.65 37.05 4.63
C SER A 3 10.06 35.64 4.16
N SER A 4 11.00 35.51 3.22
CA SER A 4 11.47 34.20 2.75
C SER A 4 12.37 33.49 3.77
N SER A 5 13.09 34.25 4.60
CA SER A 5 13.99 33.71 5.64
C SER A 5 13.22 33.08 6.79
N VAL A 6 12.09 33.66 7.20
CA VAL A 6 11.27 33.15 8.33
C VAL A 6 10.53 31.87 7.94
N SER A 7 10.04 31.78 6.69
CA SER A 7 9.38 30.57 6.17
C SER A 7 10.35 29.41 5.94
N SER A 8 11.61 29.68 5.59
CA SER A 8 12.67 28.67 5.50
C SER A 8 13.09 28.16 6.89
N MET A 9 13.16 29.05 7.88
CA MET A 9 13.61 28.71 9.23
C MET A 9 12.56 27.92 10.03
N ARG A 10 11.25 28.18 9.83
CA ARG A 10 10.16 27.35 10.37
C ARG A 10 10.20 25.89 9.86
N ARG A 11 10.57 25.68 8.58
CA ARG A 11 10.78 24.32 8.03
C ARG A 11 12.01 23.64 8.63
N SER A 12 13.10 24.37 8.82
CA SER A 12 14.34 23.84 9.40
C SER A 12 14.21 23.45 10.87
N ALA A 13 13.43 24.18 11.67
CA ALA A 13 13.21 23.86 13.07
C ALA A 13 12.35 22.58 13.25
N LEU A 14 11.37 22.36 12.38
CA LEU A 14 10.58 21.11 12.35
C LEU A 14 11.43 19.90 11.90
N GLN A 15 12.38 20.11 10.99
CA GLN A 15 13.26 19.03 10.50
C GLN A 15 14.31 18.57 11.53
N ALA A 16 14.74 19.46 12.43
CA ALA A 16 15.78 19.15 13.42
C ALA A 16 15.29 18.29 14.61
N CYS A 17 13.99 18.26 14.90
CA CYS A 17 13.40 17.44 15.96
C CYS A 17 13.24 15.95 15.58
N SER A 18 13.47 15.58 14.32
CA SER A 18 13.40 14.18 13.83
C SER A 18 14.53 13.26 14.33
N ARG A 19 15.47 13.77 15.13
CA ARG A 19 16.70 13.04 15.52
C ARG A 19 16.71 12.40 16.92
N GLY A 20 15.58 12.35 17.61
CA GLY A 20 15.51 11.68 18.91
C GLY A 20 14.10 11.30 19.31
N MET A 21 13.57 10.21 18.76
CA MET A 21 12.28 9.66 19.20
C MET A 21 12.50 8.42 20.06
N VAL A 22 12.37 8.62 21.37
CA VAL A 22 12.12 7.55 22.33
C VAL A 22 10.60 7.36 22.41
N ALA A 23 10.21 6.08 22.42
CA ALA A 23 8.84 5.58 22.38
C ALA A 23 7.90 6.21 23.42
N SER A 24 6.72 6.66 22.97
CA SER A 24 5.45 6.45 23.68
C SER A 24 4.26 6.92 22.83
N SER A 25 3.74 6.06 21.96
CA SER A 25 2.30 6.05 21.65
C SER A 25 1.96 4.74 20.94
N SER A 26 1.18 3.89 21.60
CA SER A 26 0.67 2.64 21.04
C SER A 26 -0.38 2.95 19.98
N ALA A 27 0.07 3.20 18.75
CA ALA A 27 -0.79 3.24 17.58
C ALA A 27 -1.23 1.81 17.24
N SER A 28 -2.43 1.44 17.66
CA SER A 28 -3.09 0.20 17.22
C SER A 28 -3.50 0.36 15.76
N LEU A 29 -2.60 0.03 14.84
CA LEU A 29 -2.94 -0.25 13.44
C LEU A 29 -3.81 -1.50 13.40
N VAL A 30 -4.94 -1.42 12.71
CA VAL A 30 -5.81 -2.59 12.49
C VAL A 30 -5.11 -3.48 11.48
N ALA A 31 -4.70 -4.67 11.93
CA ALA A 31 -4.47 -5.77 11.02
C ALA A 31 -5.81 -6.03 10.30
N VAL A 32 -5.85 -5.76 9.00
CA VAL A 32 -7.00 -6.12 8.16
C VAL A 32 -7.22 -7.62 8.30
N PRO A 33 -8.38 -8.08 8.80
CA PRO A 33 -8.65 -9.51 8.91
C PRO A 33 -8.62 -10.11 7.51
N ALA A 34 -7.97 -11.26 7.35
CA ALA A 34 -7.73 -11.90 6.06
C ALA A 34 -8.99 -12.08 5.17
N GLY A 35 -10.19 -12.11 5.76
CA GLY A 35 -11.47 -12.19 5.04
C GLY A 35 -11.93 -10.92 4.32
N ALA A 36 -11.31 -9.75 4.56
CA ALA A 36 -11.72 -8.49 3.93
C ALA A 36 -11.06 -8.21 2.56
N LEU A 37 -9.98 -8.92 2.21
CA LEU A 37 -9.20 -8.70 0.98
C LEU A 37 -9.71 -9.45 -0.26
N LEU A 38 -10.76 -10.28 -0.14
CA LEU A 38 -11.23 -11.15 -1.23
C LEU A 38 -12.47 -10.63 -1.99
N ARG A 39 -13.05 -9.48 -1.63
CA ARG A 39 -14.32 -9.02 -2.25
C ARG A 39 -14.19 -8.06 -3.42
N SER A 40 -13.01 -7.54 -3.76
CA SER A 40 -12.87 -6.54 -4.83
C SER A 40 -12.51 -7.10 -6.21
N SER A 41 -12.09 -8.37 -6.34
CA SER A 41 -11.58 -8.90 -7.62
C SER A 41 -12.59 -9.65 -8.51
N GLN A 42 -13.86 -9.77 -8.10
CA GLN A 42 -14.89 -10.48 -8.90
C GLN A 42 -15.89 -9.53 -9.57
N ARG A 43 -15.44 -8.64 -10.46
CA ARG A 43 -16.33 -8.03 -11.47
C ARG A 43 -15.59 -7.77 -12.79
N ALA A 44 -15.36 -8.83 -13.54
CA ALA A 44 -15.13 -8.73 -14.99
C ALA A 44 -16.21 -9.55 -15.69
N SER A 45 -17.27 -8.86 -16.12
CA SER A 45 -18.36 -9.40 -16.91
C SER A 45 -17.87 -9.75 -18.32
N ILE A 46 -17.87 -11.03 -18.67
CA ILE A 46 -17.63 -11.50 -20.04
C ILE A 46 -18.91 -11.24 -20.85
N LEU A 47 -18.93 -10.16 -21.63
CA LEU A 47 -19.95 -9.92 -22.64
C LEU A 47 -19.68 -10.82 -23.85
N LEU A 48 -20.55 -11.81 -24.08
CA LEU A 48 -20.66 -12.54 -25.34
C LEU A 48 -20.97 -11.54 -26.47
N SER A 49 -20.03 -11.33 -27.39
CA SER A 49 -20.33 -10.73 -28.69
C SER A 49 -20.52 -11.83 -29.73
N SER A 50 -21.74 -11.86 -30.27
CA SER A 50 -22.17 -12.63 -31.41
C SER A 50 -21.34 -12.29 -32.66
N ARG A 51 -20.80 -13.30 -33.34
CA ARG A 51 -20.26 -13.15 -34.69
C ARG A 51 -21.32 -13.53 -35.72
N ALA A 52 -21.82 -12.51 -36.41
CA ALA A 52 -22.53 -12.65 -37.66
C ALA A 52 -21.55 -12.83 -38.84
N SER A 53 -22.07 -13.51 -39.86
CA SER A 53 -21.45 -14.05 -41.07
C SER A 53 -20.66 -13.08 -41.97
N SER A 54 -19.72 -13.64 -42.74
CA SER A 54 -19.55 -13.22 -44.15
C SER A 54 -19.22 -14.43 -45.04
N ALA A 55 -19.87 -14.45 -46.20
CA ALA A 55 -19.92 -15.52 -47.17
C ALA A 55 -18.74 -15.47 -48.15
N LEU A 56 -18.33 -16.63 -48.68
CA LEU A 56 -17.49 -16.74 -49.88
C LEU A 56 -18.08 -17.80 -50.84
N PRO A 57 -17.97 -17.61 -52.17
CA PRO A 57 -18.65 -18.42 -53.18
C PRO A 57 -17.82 -19.66 -53.61
N PRO A 58 -18.44 -20.65 -54.30
CA PRO A 58 -17.74 -21.83 -54.78
C PRO A 58 -17.27 -21.65 -56.23
N GLN A 59 -16.02 -22.05 -56.52
CA GLN A 59 -15.52 -22.32 -57.87
C GLN A 59 -14.64 -23.57 -57.80
N ALA A 60 -14.72 -24.39 -58.85
CA ALA A 60 -14.51 -25.82 -58.79
C ALA A 60 -13.28 -26.30 -59.58
N VAL A 61 -12.84 -27.52 -59.23
CA VAL A 61 -12.09 -28.52 -60.00
C VAL A 61 -10.60 -28.31 -60.27
N GLY A 62 -9.81 -29.20 -59.65
CA GLY A 62 -8.47 -29.61 -60.08
C GLY A 62 -8.03 -30.85 -59.30
N ARG A 63 -8.49 -32.03 -59.71
CA ARG A 63 -8.08 -33.33 -59.13
C ARG A 63 -6.58 -33.55 -59.31
N ARG A 64 -5.89 -33.86 -58.21
CA ARG A 64 -4.75 -34.79 -58.21
C ARG A 64 -4.88 -35.70 -56.99
N ASP A 65 -5.27 -36.93 -57.29
CA ASP A 65 -5.33 -38.04 -56.37
C ASP A 65 -3.92 -38.40 -55.90
N PHE A 66 -3.62 -38.14 -54.62
CA PHE A 66 -2.63 -38.89 -53.86
C PHE A 66 -3.33 -39.46 -52.62
N SER A 67 -3.61 -40.76 -52.70
CA SER A 67 -3.56 -41.73 -51.60
C SER A 67 -4.03 -41.26 -50.22
N GLN A 68 -5.20 -41.76 -49.82
CA GLN A 68 -5.76 -41.78 -48.47
C GLN A 68 -4.70 -41.87 -47.36
N ALA A 69 -4.34 -40.73 -46.80
CA ALA A 69 -4.08 -40.61 -45.38
C ALA A 69 -5.00 -39.49 -44.92
N SER A 70 -6.17 -39.88 -44.41
CA SER A 70 -7.00 -39.00 -43.61
C SER A 70 -6.13 -38.48 -42.46
N ALA A 71 -5.54 -37.30 -42.64
CA ALA A 71 -5.14 -36.46 -41.53
C ALA A 71 -6.44 -35.99 -40.88
N SER A 72 -7.11 -36.91 -40.20
CA SER A 72 -7.92 -36.60 -39.03
C SER A 72 -7.00 -35.79 -38.15
N ARG A 73 -7.12 -34.46 -38.20
CA ARG A 73 -6.65 -33.62 -37.10
C ARG A 73 -7.38 -34.19 -35.90
N ALA A 74 -6.65 -34.93 -35.07
CA ALA A 74 -7.20 -35.59 -33.90
C ALA A 74 -7.65 -34.48 -32.94
N VAL A 75 -8.90 -34.03 -33.10
CA VAL A 75 -9.59 -33.23 -32.09
C VAL A 75 -10.28 -34.23 -31.18
N SER A 76 -9.47 -35.04 -30.48
CA SER A 76 -9.95 -35.74 -29.31
C SER A 76 -9.90 -34.73 -28.18
N THR A 77 -10.89 -33.85 -28.12
CA THR A 77 -11.15 -33.14 -26.87
C THR A 77 -11.81 -34.15 -25.97
N THR A 78 -11.03 -34.78 -25.08
CA THR A 78 -11.61 -35.37 -23.89
C THR A 78 -12.49 -34.31 -23.22
N PRO A 79 -13.57 -34.66 -22.52
CA PRO A 79 -14.37 -33.68 -21.77
C PRO A 79 -13.55 -32.89 -20.72
N THR A 80 -12.30 -33.31 -20.46
CA THR A 80 -11.31 -32.70 -19.57
C THR A 80 -10.19 -31.95 -20.32
N SER A 81 -10.29 -31.78 -21.64
CA SER A 81 -9.31 -30.98 -22.39
C SER A 81 -9.50 -29.50 -22.06
N SER A 82 -8.79 -29.03 -21.04
CA SER A 82 -8.73 -27.62 -20.72
C SER A 82 -7.91 -26.86 -21.77
N ILE A 83 -8.32 -25.62 -22.05
CA ILE A 83 -7.57 -24.69 -22.90
C ILE A 83 -6.31 -24.19 -22.15
N ASN A 84 -6.30 -24.31 -20.82
CA ASN A 84 -5.22 -23.82 -19.97
C ASN A 84 -4.10 -24.85 -19.84
N ASP A 85 -2.88 -24.35 -19.67
CA ASP A 85 -1.70 -25.18 -19.39
C ASP A 85 -1.93 -25.96 -18.07
N PRO A 86 -1.79 -27.30 -18.05
CA PRO A 86 -1.95 -28.10 -16.83
C PRO A 86 -1.13 -27.61 -15.64
N ALA A 87 0.05 -27.02 -15.88
CA ALA A 87 0.87 -26.43 -14.83
C ALA A 87 0.22 -25.17 -14.23
N GLU A 88 -0.45 -24.36 -15.06
CA GLU A 88 -1.17 -23.17 -14.57
C GLU A 88 -2.37 -23.54 -13.72
N GLU A 89 -3.09 -24.60 -14.10
CA GLU A 89 -4.19 -25.14 -13.28
C GLU A 89 -3.67 -25.69 -11.95
N GLU A 90 -2.53 -26.36 -11.95
CA GLU A 90 -1.90 -26.84 -10.72
C GLU A 90 -1.48 -25.68 -9.78
N ALA A 91 -0.85 -24.64 -10.33
CA ALA A 91 -0.50 -23.44 -9.59
C ALA A 91 -1.75 -22.76 -8.98
N GLN A 92 -2.83 -22.67 -9.76
CA GLN A 92 -4.10 -22.08 -9.32
C GLN A 92 -4.75 -22.91 -8.20
N ARG A 93 -4.70 -24.24 -8.29
CA ARG A 93 -5.20 -25.12 -7.22
C ARG A 93 -4.49 -24.91 -5.90
N PHE A 94 -3.16 -24.76 -5.92
CA PHE A 94 -2.40 -24.47 -4.70
C PHE A 94 -2.70 -23.06 -4.14
N LEU A 95 -2.98 -22.07 -5.00
CA LEU A 95 -3.43 -20.75 -4.56
C LEU A 95 -4.79 -20.81 -3.84
N GLU A 96 -5.75 -21.56 -4.40
CA GLU A 96 -7.08 -21.77 -3.82
C GLU A 96 -7.02 -22.56 -2.51
N GLU A 97 -6.18 -23.61 -2.45
CA GLU A 97 -5.89 -24.37 -1.23
C GLU A 97 -5.33 -23.44 -0.13
N GLY A 98 -4.33 -22.62 -0.46
CA GLY A 98 -3.77 -21.64 0.47
C GLY A 98 -4.80 -20.65 0.99
N THR A 99 -5.74 -20.22 0.13
CA THR A 99 -6.83 -19.30 0.49
C THR A 99 -7.78 -19.95 1.48
N ALA A 100 -8.20 -21.19 1.22
CA ALA A 100 -9.04 -21.96 2.14
C ALA A 100 -8.35 -22.24 3.49
N LEU A 101 -7.03 -22.45 3.49
CA LEU A 101 -6.24 -22.65 4.71
C LEU A 101 -6.16 -21.36 5.54
N ILE A 102 -6.00 -20.20 4.92
CA ILE A 102 -6.10 -18.90 5.62
C ILE A 102 -7.47 -18.72 6.28
N GLU A 103 -8.55 -19.03 5.56
CA GLU A 103 -9.92 -18.91 6.08
C GLU A 103 -10.18 -19.85 7.27
N SER A 104 -9.54 -21.01 7.29
CA SER A 104 -9.59 -21.95 8.43
C SER A 104 -8.61 -21.63 9.56
N GLY A 105 -7.74 -20.63 9.37
CA GLY A 105 -6.75 -20.17 10.35
C GLY A 105 -5.45 -20.97 10.37
N ASP A 106 -5.26 -21.91 9.43
CA ASP A 106 -4.03 -22.69 9.28
C ASP A 106 -3.00 -21.91 8.43
N ILE A 107 -2.39 -20.91 9.06
CA ILE A 107 -1.44 -19.99 8.41
C ILE A 107 -0.20 -20.72 7.90
N GLU A 108 0.26 -21.74 8.62
CA GLU A 108 1.51 -22.44 8.28
C GLU A 108 1.33 -23.34 7.04
N ASN A 109 0.21 -24.05 6.93
CA ASN A 109 -0.05 -24.82 5.70
C ASN A 109 -0.46 -23.91 4.54
N ALA A 110 -1.14 -22.79 4.81
CA ALA A 110 -1.42 -21.79 3.78
C ALA A 110 -0.14 -21.26 3.13
N LYS A 111 0.86 -20.91 3.96
CA LYS A 111 2.19 -20.48 3.49
C LYS A 111 2.79 -21.50 2.52
N LYS A 112 2.81 -22.78 2.90
CA LYS A 112 3.36 -23.86 2.05
C LYS A 112 2.59 -24.01 0.73
N ALA A 113 1.26 -23.86 0.76
CA ALA A 113 0.44 -23.92 -0.44
C ALA A 113 0.78 -22.76 -1.39
N TYR A 114 0.90 -21.53 -0.89
CA TYR A 114 1.34 -20.39 -1.71
C TYR A 114 2.76 -20.55 -2.25
N GLU A 115 3.70 -21.06 -1.46
CA GLU A 115 5.06 -21.38 -1.93
C GLU A 115 5.06 -22.41 -3.06
N ARG A 116 4.21 -23.44 -2.98
CA ARG A 116 4.03 -24.43 -4.06
C ARG A 116 3.43 -23.80 -5.32
N SER A 117 2.42 -22.95 -5.17
CA SER A 117 1.82 -22.20 -6.28
C SER A 117 2.90 -21.38 -7.00
N LEU A 118 3.70 -20.62 -6.24
CA LEU A 118 4.76 -19.75 -6.75
C LEU A 118 5.93 -20.51 -7.38
N ALA A 119 6.22 -21.73 -6.91
CA ALA A 119 7.24 -22.59 -7.50
C ALA A 119 6.87 -23.07 -8.91
N ILE A 120 5.57 -23.16 -9.21
CA ILE A 120 5.07 -23.53 -10.53
C ILE A 120 4.92 -22.29 -11.41
N LYS A 121 4.24 -21.25 -10.91
CA LYS A 121 4.05 -19.99 -11.62
C LYS A 121 3.97 -18.82 -10.64
N GLU A 122 4.84 -17.84 -10.87
CA GLU A 122 4.79 -16.59 -10.13
C GLU A 122 3.49 -15.83 -10.43
N SER A 123 2.80 -15.39 -9.38
CA SER A 123 1.60 -14.57 -9.49
C SER A 123 1.51 -13.53 -8.38
N SER A 124 1.01 -12.34 -8.71
CA SER A 124 0.80 -11.27 -7.73
C SER A 124 -0.08 -11.72 -6.56
N SER A 125 -1.14 -12.50 -6.84
CA SER A 125 -2.07 -12.98 -5.81
C SER A 125 -1.42 -13.93 -4.80
N ALA A 126 -0.64 -14.91 -5.28
CA ALA A 126 0.05 -15.84 -4.39
C ALA A 126 1.16 -15.15 -3.58
N LEU A 127 1.91 -14.22 -4.19
CA LEU A 127 2.91 -13.40 -3.50
C LEU A 127 2.27 -12.53 -2.42
N PHE A 128 1.13 -11.90 -2.73
CA PHE A 128 0.42 -11.03 -1.80
C PHE A 128 -0.03 -11.81 -0.56
N ASN A 129 -0.63 -12.98 -0.76
CA ASN A 129 -1.10 -13.83 0.34
C ASN A 129 0.04 -14.51 1.09
N LEU A 130 1.15 -14.85 0.42
CA LEU A 130 2.38 -15.31 1.10
C LEU A 130 2.90 -14.22 2.06
N GLY A 131 2.92 -12.97 1.62
CA GLY A 131 3.30 -11.83 2.46
C GLY A 131 2.39 -11.68 3.69
N VAL A 132 1.08 -11.89 3.52
CA VAL A 132 0.12 -11.93 4.64
C VAL A 132 0.48 -13.04 5.63
N CYS A 133 0.76 -14.27 5.16
CA CYS A 133 1.18 -15.38 6.03
C CYS A 133 2.44 -15.04 6.83
N GLN A 134 3.47 -14.51 6.15
CA GLN A 134 4.74 -14.13 6.76
C GLN A 134 4.55 -13.04 7.82
N TYR A 135 3.71 -12.03 7.54
CA TYR A 135 3.38 -10.98 8.48
C TYR A 135 2.70 -11.52 9.75
N HIS A 136 1.75 -12.45 9.60
CA HIS A 136 1.12 -13.14 10.73
C HIS A 136 2.14 -13.92 11.57
N ASN A 137 3.08 -14.58 10.91
CA ASN A 137 4.18 -15.31 11.54
C ASN A 137 5.32 -14.41 12.08
N LYS A 138 5.15 -13.08 12.06
CA LYS A 138 6.15 -12.08 12.48
C LYS A 138 7.44 -12.07 11.65
N ASP A 139 7.45 -12.73 10.51
CA ASP A 139 8.49 -12.61 9.49
C ASP A 139 8.24 -11.36 8.64
N LEU A 140 8.51 -10.19 9.24
CA LEU A 140 8.25 -8.90 8.60
C LEU A 140 9.18 -8.66 7.40
N THR A 141 10.40 -9.22 7.43
CA THR A 141 11.36 -9.07 6.31
C THR A 141 10.89 -9.88 5.11
N GLY A 142 10.45 -11.13 5.32
CA GLY A 142 9.84 -11.94 4.28
C GLY A 142 8.59 -11.27 3.70
N ALA A 143 7.71 -10.77 4.57
CA ALA A 143 6.47 -10.11 4.15
C ALA A 143 6.73 -8.91 3.24
N ILE A 144 7.66 -8.03 3.62
CA ILE A 144 8.08 -6.88 2.81
C ILE A 144 8.65 -7.35 1.46
N ALA A 145 9.48 -8.39 1.43
CA ALA A 145 10.04 -8.92 0.20
C ALA A 145 8.95 -9.45 -0.75
N SER A 146 8.00 -10.23 -0.23
CA SER A 146 6.88 -10.75 -1.02
C SER A 146 5.98 -9.63 -1.56
N TRP A 147 5.64 -8.63 -0.76
CA TRP A 147 4.83 -7.50 -1.23
C TRP A 147 5.60 -6.55 -2.17
N ASN A 148 6.91 -6.38 -2.02
CA ASN A 148 7.70 -5.65 -3.01
C ASN A 148 7.66 -6.36 -4.37
N ARG A 149 7.70 -7.70 -4.38
CA ARG A 149 7.53 -8.46 -5.62
C ARG A 149 6.14 -8.27 -6.23
N VAL A 150 5.09 -8.11 -5.40
CA VAL A 150 3.75 -7.72 -5.89
C VAL A 150 3.79 -6.34 -6.55
N VAL A 151 4.45 -5.35 -5.94
CA VAL A 151 4.58 -4.00 -6.52
C VAL A 151 5.35 -4.03 -7.84
N GLU A 152 6.35 -4.90 -7.99
CA GLU A 152 7.07 -5.07 -9.26
C GLU A 152 6.18 -5.65 -10.37
N LEU A 153 5.32 -6.61 -10.04
CA LEU A 153 4.38 -7.22 -11.01
C LEU A 153 3.12 -6.37 -11.24
N SER A 154 2.72 -5.59 -10.25
CA SER A 154 1.48 -4.83 -10.22
C SER A 154 1.72 -3.49 -9.51
N PRO A 155 2.32 -2.50 -10.22
CA PRO A 155 2.74 -1.22 -9.64
C PRO A 155 1.60 -0.38 -9.04
N ASN A 156 0.36 -0.65 -9.45
CA ASN A 156 -0.83 0.06 -8.97
C ASN A 156 -1.54 -0.67 -7.81
N SER A 157 -0.84 -1.55 -7.07
CA SER A 157 -1.41 -2.23 -5.92
C SER A 157 -1.33 -1.35 -4.65
N SER A 158 -2.37 -0.56 -4.38
CA SER A 158 -2.45 0.24 -3.15
C SER A 158 -2.39 -0.63 -1.88
N ASP A 159 -2.98 -1.82 -1.92
CA ASP A 159 -3.00 -2.77 -0.81
C ASP A 159 -1.60 -3.29 -0.47
N ALA A 160 -0.77 -3.58 -1.48
CA ALA A 160 0.61 -4.01 -1.26
C ALA A 160 1.42 -2.90 -0.58
N HIS A 161 1.27 -1.65 -1.03
CA HIS A 161 1.92 -0.50 -0.38
C HIS A 161 1.45 -0.32 1.08
N MET A 162 0.14 -0.44 1.35
CA MET A 162 -0.40 -0.33 2.72
C MET A 162 0.14 -1.43 3.65
N ASN A 163 0.25 -2.65 3.14
CA ASN A 163 0.78 -3.79 3.89
C ASN A 163 2.29 -3.66 4.16
N ILE A 164 3.08 -3.20 3.18
CA ILE A 164 4.51 -2.87 3.37
C ILE A 164 4.68 -1.81 4.45
N ALA A 165 3.89 -0.73 4.39
CA ALA A 165 3.91 0.31 5.42
C ALA A 165 3.62 -0.24 6.81
N SER A 166 2.61 -1.12 6.94
CA SER A 166 2.28 -1.78 8.20
C SER A 166 3.45 -2.62 8.73
N ALA A 167 4.13 -3.38 7.86
CA ALA A 167 5.33 -4.15 8.25
C ALA A 167 6.50 -3.26 8.67
N PHE A 168 6.71 -2.11 8.04
CA PHE A 168 7.72 -1.14 8.48
C PHE A 168 7.41 -0.56 9.86
N VAL A 169 6.14 -0.26 10.15
CA VAL A 169 5.74 0.22 11.49
C VAL A 169 5.92 -0.86 12.56
N MET A 170 5.65 -2.13 12.23
CA MET A 170 5.82 -3.24 13.18
C MET A 170 7.27 -3.75 13.31
N SER A 171 8.18 -3.32 12.44
CA SER A 171 9.57 -3.75 12.44
C SER A 171 10.27 -3.36 13.74
N VAL A 172 11.35 -4.09 14.08
CA VAL A 172 12.18 -3.79 15.24
C VAL A 172 13.63 -3.54 14.76
N PRO A 173 14.12 -2.29 14.79
CA PRO A 173 13.42 -1.06 15.19
C PRO A 173 12.34 -0.64 14.18
N PRO A 174 11.31 0.12 14.62
CA PRO A 174 10.25 0.60 13.74
C PRO A 174 10.79 1.62 12.74
N ARG A 175 10.23 1.61 11.52
CA ARG A 175 10.64 2.46 10.39
C ARG A 175 9.46 3.27 9.83
N PRO A 176 8.83 4.15 10.65
CA PRO A 176 7.64 4.89 10.21
C PRO A 176 7.97 5.88 9.07
N ASP A 177 9.23 6.31 8.95
CA ASP A 177 9.75 7.09 7.81
C ASP A 177 9.46 6.42 6.47
N LEU A 178 9.82 5.14 6.33
CA LEU A 178 9.58 4.36 5.13
C LEU A 178 8.10 4.05 4.93
N ALA A 179 7.35 3.85 6.02
CA ALA A 179 5.92 3.60 5.96
C ALA A 179 5.14 4.79 5.38
N VAL A 180 5.54 6.03 5.69
CA VAL A 180 4.92 7.24 5.11
C VAL A 180 5.03 7.25 3.59
N ASP A 181 6.18 6.88 3.02
CA ASP A 181 6.39 6.92 1.56
C ASP A 181 5.50 5.90 0.83
N HIS A 182 5.38 4.69 1.39
CA HIS A 182 4.45 3.69 0.86
C HIS A 182 2.99 4.13 1.00
N LEU A 183 2.58 4.71 2.14
CA LEU A 183 1.20 5.19 2.32
C LEU A 183 0.86 6.39 1.43
N LYS A 184 1.81 7.30 1.17
CA LYS A 184 1.63 8.37 0.18
C LYS A 184 1.43 7.81 -1.22
N THR A 185 2.19 6.77 -1.58
CA THR A 185 2.03 6.08 -2.86
C THR A 185 0.66 5.40 -2.95
N ALA A 186 0.26 4.67 -1.91
CA ALA A 186 -1.06 4.04 -1.83
C ALA A 186 -2.20 5.08 -1.94
N ALA A 187 -2.08 6.22 -1.26
CA ALA A 187 -3.05 7.32 -1.33
C ALA A 187 -3.07 8.02 -2.70
N SER A 188 -1.99 7.96 -3.48
CA SER A 188 -1.97 8.48 -4.85
C SER A 188 -2.65 7.53 -5.85
N ILE A 189 -2.57 6.22 -5.60
CA ILE A 189 -3.21 5.17 -6.41
C ILE A 189 -4.71 5.14 -6.11
N SER A 190 -5.09 5.19 -4.84
CA SER A 190 -6.46 5.06 -4.34
C SER A 190 -6.82 6.25 -3.44
N PRO A 191 -7.05 7.46 -4.01
CA PRO A 191 -7.24 8.68 -3.22
C PRO A 191 -8.52 8.69 -2.37
N GLU A 192 -9.55 7.96 -2.80
CA GLU A 192 -10.86 7.87 -2.15
C GLU A 192 -10.91 6.80 -1.04
N ASP A 193 -9.83 6.02 -0.85
CA ASP A 193 -9.78 5.02 0.20
C ASP A 193 -9.52 5.68 1.56
N ALA A 194 -10.59 5.75 2.36
CA ALA A 194 -10.58 6.39 3.65
C ALA A 194 -9.69 5.67 4.68
N GLU A 195 -9.50 4.35 4.56
CA GLU A 195 -8.64 3.56 5.44
C GLU A 195 -7.16 3.84 5.15
N ILE A 196 -6.80 4.01 3.87
CA ILE A 196 -5.44 4.46 3.49
C ILE A 196 -5.16 5.85 4.06
N GLN A 197 -6.10 6.78 3.97
CA GLN A 197 -5.95 8.12 4.57
C GLN A 197 -5.82 8.06 6.09
N PHE A 198 -6.58 7.18 6.75
CA PHE A 198 -6.50 6.98 8.19
C PHE A 198 -5.11 6.45 8.60
N ASN A 199 -4.63 5.42 7.91
CA ASN A 199 -3.30 4.84 8.16
C ASN A 199 -2.19 5.85 7.89
N LEU A 200 -2.29 6.63 6.81
CA LEU A 200 -1.37 7.73 6.51
C LEU A 200 -1.35 8.75 7.65
N GLY A 201 -2.52 9.18 8.14
CA GLY A 201 -2.63 10.10 9.29
C GLY A 201 -1.95 9.57 10.54
N ALA A 202 -2.15 8.29 10.87
CA ALA A 202 -1.55 7.64 12.04
C ALA A 202 -0.02 7.58 11.96
N VAL A 203 0.53 7.22 10.80
CA VAL A 203 1.98 7.14 10.64
C VAL A 203 2.62 8.54 10.58
N LEU A 204 1.96 9.52 9.96
CA LEU A 204 2.40 10.92 9.95
C LEU A 204 2.42 11.51 11.36
N GLU A 205 1.41 11.22 12.17
CA GLU A 205 1.37 11.63 13.58
C GLU A 205 2.53 11.02 14.37
N ALA A 206 2.83 9.73 14.15
CA ALA A 206 3.98 9.06 14.76
C ALA A 206 5.33 9.63 14.30
N CYS A 207 5.37 10.35 13.18
CA CYS A 207 6.54 11.08 12.67
C CYS A 207 6.55 12.57 13.07
N GLU A 208 5.63 13.01 13.94
CA GLU A 208 5.43 14.43 14.33
C GLU A 208 5.14 15.37 13.15
N GLN A 209 4.63 14.85 12.03
CA GLN A 209 4.16 15.62 10.87
C GLN A 209 2.67 15.98 11.07
N LEU A 210 2.41 16.82 12.08
CA LEU A 210 1.07 17.06 12.61
C LEU A 210 0.13 17.74 11.60
N GLU A 211 0.62 18.69 10.80
CA GLU A 211 -0.19 19.38 9.80
C GLU A 211 -0.69 18.41 8.70
N GLU A 212 0.19 17.56 8.19
CA GLU A 212 -0.16 16.54 7.20
C GLU A 212 -1.04 15.45 7.81
N ALA A 213 -0.75 15.02 9.05
CA ALA A 213 -1.57 14.05 9.76
C ALA A 213 -3.03 14.54 9.91
N GLY A 214 -3.22 15.80 10.29
CA GLY A 214 -4.55 16.41 10.41
C GLY A 214 -5.32 16.39 9.08
N LYS A 215 -4.67 16.71 7.96
CA LYS A 215 -5.30 16.64 6.63
C LYS A 215 -5.70 15.21 6.25
N ALA A 216 -4.84 14.24 6.54
CA ALA A 216 -5.11 12.84 6.25
C ALA A 216 -6.27 12.30 7.11
N TYR A 217 -6.31 12.61 8.41
CA TYR A 217 -7.43 12.25 9.27
C TYR A 217 -8.74 12.94 8.87
N GLN A 218 -8.70 14.19 8.43
CA GLN A 218 -9.89 14.86 7.89
C GLN A 218 -10.43 14.12 6.66
N ARG A 219 -9.56 13.76 5.70
CA ARG A 219 -9.98 12.97 4.52
C ARG A 219 -10.55 11.61 4.90
N ALA A 220 -9.94 10.94 5.88
CA ALA A 220 -10.45 9.68 6.40
C ALA A 220 -11.84 9.84 7.02
N LEU A 221 -12.06 10.91 7.79
CA LEU A 221 -13.35 11.24 8.39
C LEU A 221 -14.40 11.54 7.31
N ASP A 222 -14.06 12.34 6.31
CA ASP A 222 -14.92 12.67 5.17
C ASP A 222 -15.31 11.41 4.37
N GLY A 223 -14.39 10.45 4.28
CA GLY A 223 -14.61 9.13 3.68
C GLY A 223 -15.33 8.11 4.57
N GLY A 224 -15.76 8.49 5.78
CA GLY A 224 -16.61 7.67 6.66
C GLY A 224 -15.90 6.95 7.80
N ILE A 225 -14.60 7.16 8.01
CA ILE A 225 -13.86 6.57 9.15
C ILE A 225 -14.13 7.43 10.39
N ALA A 226 -15.24 7.18 11.08
CA ALA A 226 -15.67 7.95 12.26
C ALA A 226 -14.60 8.03 13.37
N ARG A 227 -13.83 6.95 13.58
CA ARG A 227 -12.73 6.93 14.57
C ARG A 227 -11.63 7.97 14.29
N ALA A 228 -11.51 8.46 13.05
CA ALA A 228 -10.55 9.49 12.68
C ALA A 228 -10.82 10.83 13.40
N GLU A 229 -12.08 11.10 13.80
CA GLU A 229 -12.45 12.33 14.50
C GLU A 229 -11.66 12.54 15.79
N THR A 230 -11.50 11.48 16.59
CA THR A 230 -10.74 11.55 17.85
C THR A 230 -9.27 11.85 17.58
N ASN A 231 -8.69 11.23 16.55
CA ASN A 231 -7.29 11.44 16.20
C ASN A 231 -7.08 12.85 15.65
N LEU A 232 -7.98 13.33 14.79
CA LEU A 232 -7.97 14.69 14.27
C LEU A 232 -8.01 15.73 15.41
N ARG A 233 -8.88 15.53 16.41
CA ARG A 233 -8.95 16.39 17.60
C ARG A 233 -7.63 16.40 18.37
N ASN A 234 -7.03 15.23 18.57
CA ASN A 234 -5.77 15.10 19.30
C ASN A 234 -4.62 15.80 18.55
N VAL A 235 -4.49 15.58 17.24
CA VAL A 235 -3.48 16.25 16.39
C VAL A 235 -3.70 17.75 16.37
N SER A 236 -4.95 18.22 16.26
CA SER A 236 -5.28 19.65 16.28
C SER A 236 -4.87 20.33 17.60
N ALA A 237 -5.05 19.65 18.73
CA ALA A 237 -4.63 20.15 20.04
C ALA A 237 -3.09 20.23 20.17
N LYS A 238 -2.37 19.20 19.69
CA LYS A 238 -0.90 19.20 19.62
C LYS A 238 -0.40 20.36 18.76
N LEU A 239 -1.00 20.55 17.57
CA LEU A 239 -0.65 21.62 16.64
C LEU A 239 -0.88 23.02 17.25
N ALA A 240 -2.02 23.24 17.90
CA ALA A 240 -2.31 24.52 18.55
C ALA A 240 -1.29 24.85 19.65
N THR A 241 -0.90 23.85 20.44
CA THR A 241 0.11 24.00 21.49
C THR A 241 1.48 24.36 20.90
N ALA A 242 1.89 23.68 19.83
CA ALA A 242 3.13 23.97 19.12
C ALA A 242 3.14 25.40 18.53
N LEU A 243 2.02 25.84 17.94
CA LEU A 243 1.90 27.19 17.38
C LEU A 243 1.99 28.30 18.45
N LEU A 244 1.41 28.08 19.63
CA LEU A 244 1.55 29.01 20.75
C LEU A 244 3.00 29.11 21.22
N ALA A 245 3.69 27.97 21.37
CA ALA A 245 5.08 27.93 21.78
C ALA A 245 5.99 28.69 20.78
N VAL A 246 5.75 28.54 19.47
CA VAL A 246 6.47 29.30 18.44
C VAL A 246 6.23 30.80 18.58
N LYS A 247 4.97 31.22 18.79
CA LYS A 247 4.62 32.65 18.94
C LYS A 247 5.27 33.27 20.18
N ASP A 248 5.30 32.55 21.29
CA ASP A 248 5.94 33.01 22.53
C ASP A 248 7.46 33.10 22.36
N HIS A 249 8.07 32.14 21.66
CA HIS A 249 9.49 32.19 21.33
C HIS A 249 9.83 33.39 20.43
N GLU A 250 9.04 33.64 19.38
CA GLU A 250 9.21 34.81 18.50
C GLU A 250 9.14 36.12 19.29
N LYS A 251 8.15 36.27 20.17
CA LYS A 251 8.00 37.47 21.02
C LYS A 251 9.18 37.65 21.97
N ASN A 252 9.70 36.57 22.56
CA ASN A 252 10.86 36.63 23.44
C ASN A 252 12.13 37.04 22.68
N MET A 253 12.33 36.51 21.46
CA MET A 253 13.46 36.88 20.61
C MET A 253 13.40 38.35 20.19
N GLU A 254 12.23 38.88 19.86
CA GLU A 254 12.03 40.30 19.58
C GLU A 254 12.38 41.18 20.78
N LYS A 255 11.95 40.77 21.99
CA LYS A 255 12.26 41.48 23.23
C LYS A 255 13.78 41.51 23.50
N THR A 256 14.46 40.37 23.39
CA THR A 256 15.92 40.29 23.59
C THR A 256 16.69 41.09 22.52
N ALA A 257 16.21 41.13 21.28
CA ALA A 257 16.79 41.97 20.23
C ALA A 257 16.64 43.47 20.52
N GLN A 258 15.47 43.90 21.04
CA GLN A 258 15.26 45.29 21.46
C GLN A 258 16.13 45.69 22.65
N GLU A 259 16.25 44.82 23.67
CA GLU A 259 17.07 45.07 24.86
C GLU A 259 18.58 45.14 24.52
N SER A 260 19.07 44.30 23.60
CA SER A 260 20.46 44.34 23.14
C SER A 260 20.78 45.53 22.23
N ALA A 261 19.82 46.00 21.42
CA ALA A 261 19.97 47.22 20.63
C ALA A 261 19.93 48.50 21.48
N ALA A 262 19.25 48.47 22.63
CA ALA A 262 19.19 49.58 23.59
C ALA A 262 20.40 49.65 24.54
N ALA A 263 21.31 48.68 24.51
CA ALA A 263 22.50 48.68 25.35
C ALA A 263 23.45 49.84 24.95
N PRO A 264 23.83 50.72 25.89
CA PRO A 264 24.67 51.88 25.58
C PRO A 264 26.04 51.42 25.08
N LYS A 265 26.51 51.98 23.96
CA LYS A 265 27.89 51.84 23.51
C LYS A 265 28.77 52.36 24.64
N LYS A 266 29.48 51.47 25.34
CA LYS A 266 30.55 51.88 26.24
C LYS A 266 31.61 52.53 25.35
N ASP A 267 31.69 53.85 25.41
CA ASP A 267 32.77 54.63 24.84
C ASP A 267 34.09 54.12 25.44
N SER A 268 34.84 53.38 24.64
CA SER A 268 36.21 52.99 24.94
C SER A 268 37.08 54.25 24.83
N GLN A 269 37.39 54.83 25.98
CA GLN A 269 38.47 55.81 26.15
C GLN A 269 39.84 55.16 25.94
#